data_AF-A0A183IM13-F1
#
_entry.id   AF-A0A183IM13-F1
#
_cell.length_a   1.000
_cell.length_b   1.000
_cell.length_c   1.000
_cell.angle_alpha   90.00
_cell.angle_beta   90.00
_cell.angle_gamma   90.00
#
_symmetry.space_group_name_H-M   'P 1'
#
loop_
_entity.id
_entity.type
_entity.pdbx_description
1 polymer ?
#
loop_
_entity_poly.entity_id
_entity_poly.type
_entity_poly.pdbx_seq_one_letter_code
_entity_poly.pdbx_strand_id
1 'polypeptide(L)'
;MKKTMVGFTTSFPIYCVRTLGDHHVLVAGGGGQAKSGVPNRLELYLMEHVNNLCKLCKVGVLDTGVAAAMNMDVYTVSAKKGQFLIAIGQEG
;
A
#
# COMPACT_ATOMS: atom_id res chain seq x y z
N MET A 1 17.19 -20.46 9.15
CA MET A 1 15.85 -19.85 9.06
C MET A 1 15.33 -20.05 7.63
N LYS A 2 14.18 -20.72 7.43
CA LYS A 2 13.54 -20.80 6.10
C LYS A 2 12.92 -19.44 5.78
N LYS A 3 13.21 -18.89 4.59
CA LYS A 3 12.57 -17.67 4.11
C LYS A 3 11.21 -18.05 3.50
N THR A 4 10.13 -17.53 4.08
CA THR A 4 8.78 -17.65 3.52
C THR A 4 8.50 -16.44 2.64
N MET A 5 8.14 -16.66 1.38
CA MET A 5 7.73 -15.60 0.45
C MET A 5 6.21 -15.49 0.47
N VAL A 6 5.69 -14.26 0.56
CA VAL A 6 4.27 -13.97 0.41
C VAL A 6 4.09 -13.10 -0.83
N GLY A 7 3.37 -13.61 -1.83
CA GLY A 7 3.00 -12.87 -3.03
C GLY A 7 1.56 -12.37 -2.95
N PHE A 8 1.29 -11.22 -3.56
CA PHE A 8 -0.06 -10.71 -3.77
C PHE A 8 -0.11 -9.89 -5.07
N THR A 9 -1.32 -9.65 -5.55
CA THR A 9 -1.60 -8.81 -6.71
C THR A 9 -2.69 -7.80 -6.39
N THR A 10 -2.72 -6.70 -7.15
CA THR A 10 -3.73 -5.65 -7.08
C THR A 10 -4.49 -5.58 -8.41
N SER A 11 -5.66 -4.94 -8.39
CA SER A 11 -6.44 -4.67 -9.61
C SER A 11 -5.98 -3.42 -10.37
N PHE A 12 -4.80 -2.88 -10.02
CA PHE A 12 -4.22 -1.67 -10.59
C PHE A 12 -2.68 -1.76 -10.58
N PRO A 13 -1.96 -1.11 -11.51
CA PRO A 13 -0.50 -1.08 -11.51
C PRO A 13 0.07 -0.50 -10.21
N ILE A 14 1.04 -1.17 -9.60
CA ILE A 14 1.71 -0.69 -8.37
C ILE A 14 2.94 0.12 -8.76
N TYR A 15 3.02 1.37 -8.30
CA TYR A 15 4.19 2.24 -8.46
C TYR A 15 4.93 2.44 -7.13
N CYS A 16 4.24 2.29 -6.00
CA CYS A 16 4.79 2.55 -4.67
C CYS A 16 4.54 1.39 -3.72
N VAL A 17 5.54 1.04 -2.92
CA VAL A 17 5.42 0.12 -1.77
C VAL A 17 6.21 0.68 -0.58
N ARG A 18 5.59 0.73 0.59
CA ARG A 18 6.22 1.15 1.85
C ARG A 18 5.72 0.30 3.02
N THR A 19 6.55 0.11 4.04
CA THR A 19 6.10 -0.46 5.30
C THR A 19 5.57 0.64 6.21
N LEU A 20 4.59 0.32 7.03
CA LEU A 20 3.98 1.23 8.01
C LEU A 20 4.02 0.53 9.38
N GLY A 21 5.04 0.87 10.17
CA GLY A 21 5.39 0.10 11.36
C GLY A 21 5.81 -1.34 11.03
N ASP A 22 5.59 -2.25 11.97
CA ASP A 22 6.14 -3.61 11.91
C ASP A 22 5.25 -4.61 11.16
N HIS A 23 3.96 -4.30 10.98
CA HIS A 23 2.97 -5.26 10.51
C HIS A 23 2.13 -4.77 9.33
N HIS A 24 2.36 -3.57 8.81
CA HIS A 24 1.59 -3.08 7.68
C HIS A 24 2.44 -2.80 6.45
N VAL A 25 1.87 -3.06 5.29
CA VAL A 25 2.40 -2.72 3.98
C VAL A 25 1.39 -1.82 3.29
N LEU A 26 1.87 -0.66 2.84
CA LEU A 26 1.12 0.29 2.04
C LEU A 26 1.56 0.16 0.59
N VAL A 27 0.61 0.03 -0.31
CA VAL A 27 0.85 0.08 -1.75
C VAL A 27 0.07 1.20 -2.40
N ALA A 28 0.60 1.76 -3.48
CA ALA A 28 -0.11 2.76 -4.26
C ALA A 28 0.21 2.66 -5.75
N GLY A 29 -0.72 3.16 -6.54
CA GLY A 29 -0.57 3.29 -7.97
C GLY A 29 -1.92 3.50 -8.63
N GLY A 30 -2.01 3.13 -9.91
CA GLY A 30 -3.22 3.35 -10.66
C GLY A 30 -3.05 3.32 -12.18
N GLY A 31 -4.18 3.46 -12.88
CA GLY A 31 -4.23 3.54 -14.34
C GLY A 31 -4.01 4.94 -14.91
N GLY A 32 -3.80 5.94 -14.05
CA GLY A 32 -3.64 7.34 -14.44
C GLY A 32 -4.94 7.96 -14.95
N GLN A 33 -4.82 9.01 -15.76
CA GLN A 33 -5.97 9.77 -16.27
C GLN A 33 -6.69 9.13 -17.47
N ALA A 34 -6.25 7.95 -17.93
CA ALA A 34 -6.67 7.35 -19.19
C ALA A 34 -8.14 6.84 -19.25
N LYS A 35 -8.96 7.06 -18.21
CA LYS A 35 -10.36 6.58 -18.08
C LYS A 35 -10.55 5.09 -18.41
N SER A 36 -9.53 4.27 -18.14
CA SER A 36 -9.51 2.84 -18.47
C SER A 36 -10.41 1.98 -17.58
N GLY A 37 -11.04 2.56 -16.55
CA GLY A 37 -11.74 1.83 -15.49
C GLY A 37 -10.80 1.25 -14.42
N VAL A 38 -9.48 1.41 -14.57
CA VAL A 38 -8.50 1.04 -13.54
C VAL A 38 -8.44 2.13 -12.47
N PRO A 39 -8.70 1.81 -11.20
CA PRO A 39 -8.74 2.81 -10.13
C PRO A 39 -7.34 3.30 -9.77
N ASN A 40 -7.25 4.57 -9.35
CA ASN A 40 -6.06 5.15 -8.74
C ASN A 40 -6.24 5.18 -7.22
N ARG A 41 -5.47 4.39 -6.48
CA ARG A 41 -5.66 4.28 -5.02
C ARG A 41 -4.42 3.82 -4.27
N LEU A 42 -4.47 4.06 -2.96
CA LEU A 42 -3.64 3.38 -1.99
C LEU A 42 -4.42 2.22 -1.37
N GLU A 43 -3.73 1.13 -1.06
CA GLU A 43 -4.25 0.03 -0.28
C GLU A 43 -3.30 -0.28 0.89
N LEU A 44 -3.88 -0.40 2.09
CA LEU A 44 -3.18 -0.79 3.30
C LEU A 44 -3.44 -2.27 3.57
N TYR A 45 -2.37 -3.02 3.76
CA TYR A 45 -2.39 -4.44 4.07
C TYR A 45 -1.79 -4.70 5.45
N LEU A 46 -2.47 -5.49 6.26
CA LEU A 46 -1.95 -6.06 7.50
C LEU A 46 -1.28 -7.41 7.20
N MET A 47 -0.10 -7.61 7.74
CA MET A 47 0.63 -8.87 7.73
C MET A 47 0.25 -9.68 8.95
N GLU A 48 -0.46 -10.78 8.74
CA GLU A 48 -0.86 -11.70 9.81
C GLU A 48 -0.06 -13.01 9.72
N HIS A 49 0.36 -13.50 10.88
CA HIS A 49 0.99 -14.81 11.03
C HIS A 49 -0.02 -15.80 11.61
N VAL A 50 -0.42 -16.79 10.81
CA VAL A 50 -1.37 -17.84 11.22
C VAL A 50 -0.75 -19.19 10.93
N ASN A 51 -0.59 -20.04 11.95
CA ASN A 51 -0.08 -21.41 11.82
C ASN A 51 1.26 -21.51 11.06
N ASN A 52 2.23 -20.63 11.36
CA ASN A 52 3.52 -20.50 10.66
C ASN A 52 3.44 -20.06 9.18
N LEU A 53 2.25 -19.68 8.69
CA LEU A 53 2.06 -19.04 7.40
C LEU A 53 1.89 -17.53 7.60
N CYS A 54 2.41 -16.77 6.66
CA CYS A 54 2.24 -15.32 6.62
C CYS A 54 1.26 -14.98 5.50
N LYS A 55 0.27 -14.13 5.78
CA LYS A 55 -0.73 -13.65 4.82
C LYS A 55 -0.86 -12.13 4.88
N LEU A 56 -1.17 -11.52 3.75
CA LEU A 56 -1.50 -10.09 3.67
C LEU A 56 -3.01 -9.93 3.55
N CYS A 57 -3.60 -9.20 4.48
CA CYS A 57 -5.03 -8.91 4.52
C CYS A 57 -5.24 -7.42 4.25
N LYS A 58 -6.06 -7.07 3.25
CA LYS A 58 -6.39 -5.66 2.97
C LYS A 58 -7.27 -5.11 4.08
N VAL A 59 -6.81 -4.06 4.74
CA VAL A 59 -7.47 -3.43 5.89
C VAL A 59 -7.88 -1.98 5.64
N GLY A 60 -7.40 -1.35 4.56
CA GLY A 60 -7.78 0.01 4.22
C GLY A 60 -7.58 0.33 2.75
N VAL A 61 -8.35 1.31 2.26
CA VAL A 61 -8.27 1.82 0.89
C VAL A 61 -8.43 3.34 0.93
N LEU A 62 -7.62 4.07 0.16
CA LEU A 62 -7.77 5.51 -0.05
C LEU A 62 -7.77 5.79 -1.56
N ASP A 63 -8.87 6.34 -2.07
CA ASP A 63 -8.98 6.77 -3.46
C ASP A 63 -8.18 8.06 -3.70
N THR A 64 -7.45 8.13 -4.82
CA THR A 64 -6.61 9.28 -5.19
C THR A 64 -7.16 10.10 -6.36
N GLY A 65 -8.37 9.75 -6.82
CA GLY A 65 -9.09 10.44 -7.87
C GLY A 65 -8.55 10.12 -9.27
N VAL A 66 -8.39 11.16 -10.08
CA VAL A 66 -8.04 11.04 -11.49
C VAL A 66 -6.57 10.73 -11.74
N ALA A 67 -5.69 11.03 -10.78
CA ALA A 67 -4.24 10.92 -10.94
C ALA A 67 -3.68 9.78 -10.10
N ALA A 68 -2.86 8.92 -10.72
CA ALA A 68 -2.20 7.82 -10.02
C ALA A 68 -1.13 8.35 -9.05
N ALA A 69 -1.01 7.72 -7.87
CA ALA A 69 0.12 7.94 -6.98
C ALA A 69 1.38 7.30 -7.58
N MET A 70 2.33 8.12 -8.02
CA MET A 70 3.55 7.67 -8.71
C MET A 70 4.76 7.57 -7.80
N ASN A 71 4.76 8.28 -6.68
CA ASN A 71 5.75 8.12 -5.61
C ASN A 71 5.11 8.27 -4.23
N MET A 72 5.80 7.76 -3.21
CA MET A 72 5.33 7.81 -1.83
C MET A 72 6.50 7.85 -0.85
N ASP A 73 6.31 8.61 0.22
CA ASP A 73 7.08 8.46 1.44
C ASP A 73 6.20 8.42 2.68
N VAL A 74 6.69 7.77 3.74
CA VAL A 74 5.96 7.54 4.99
C VAL A 74 6.84 7.94 6.15
N TYR A 75 6.36 8.87 6.96
CA TYR A 75 7.01 9.29 8.19
C TYR A 75 6.24 8.81 9.41
N THR A 76 6.92 8.15 10.35
CA THR A 76 6.30 7.70 11.60
C THR A 76 6.32 8.84 12.61
N VAL A 77 5.14 9.38 12.93
CA VAL A 77 4.99 10.42 13.96
C VAL A 77 5.03 9.79 15.35
N SER A 78 4.31 8.69 15.54
CA SER A 78 4.32 7.94 16.80
C SER A 78 3.97 6.49 16.57
N ALA A 79 4.98 5.61 16.64
CA ALA A 79 4.78 4.17 16.52
C ALA A 79 3.83 3.62 17.60
N LYS A 80 3.97 4.08 18.85
CA LYS A 80 3.13 3.64 19.98
C LYS A 80 1.64 3.96 19.80
N LYS A 81 1.33 5.05 19.09
CA LYS A 81 -0.05 5.49 18.83
C LYS A 81 -0.54 5.11 17.42
N GLY A 82 0.29 4.44 16.62
CA GLY A 82 -0.04 4.11 15.23
C GLY A 82 -0.24 5.35 14.35
N GLN A 83 0.47 6.45 14.60
CA GLN A 83 0.33 7.70 13.86
C GLN A 83 1.45 7.85 12.83
N PHE A 84 1.05 8.05 11.58
CA PHE A 84 1.93 8.16 10.43
C PHE A 84 1.50 9.32 9.54
N LEU A 85 2.46 9.97 8.90
CA LEU A 85 2.24 10.90 7.80
C LEU A 85 2.62 10.21 6.50
N ILE A 86 1.77 10.37 5.49
CA ILE A 86 1.98 9.79 4.17
C ILE A 86 2.00 10.96 3.19
N ALA A 87 3.09 11.09 2.46
CA ALA A 87 3.23 12.03 1.35
C ALA A 87 3.18 11.24 0.05
N ILE A 88 2.32 11.66 -0.88
CA ILE A 88 2.20 11.06 -2.22
C ILE A 88 2.40 12.12 -3.29
N GLY A 89 3.21 11.79 -4.28
CA GLY A 89 3.28 12.53 -5.54
C GLY A 89 2.36 11.87 -6.56
N GLN A 90 1.47 12.66 -7.14
CA GLN A 90 0.56 12.19 -8.17
C GLN A 90 1.07 12.55 -9.57
N GLU A 91 0.60 11.80 -10.57
CA GLU A 91 0.74 12.16 -11.98
C GLU A 91 0.19 13.59 -12.22
N GLY A 92 0.94 14.41 -12.96
CA GLY A 92 0.60 15.79 -13.29
C GLY A 92 -0.32 15.93 -14.51
#